data_AF-X1TKQ9-F1
#
_entry.id   AF-X1TKQ9-F1
#
_cell.length_a   1.000
_cell.length_b   1.000
_cell.length_c   1.000
_cell.angle_alpha   90.00
_cell.angle_beta   90.00
_cell.angle_gamma   90.00
#
_symmetry.space_group_name_H-M   'P 1'
#
loop_
_entity.id
_entity.type
_entity.pdbx_description
1 polymer ?
#
loop_
_entity_poly.entity_id
_entity_poly.type
_entity_poly.pdbx_seq_one_letter_code
_entity_poly.pdbx_strand_id
1 'polypeptide(L)'
;MDLDKVFKFDLLKGMKIPGDLEAGGVATFQASVTGMASKTQMPKINASFSLIDGWLTASVIPYGIRELRTEGQYSNGNRQGPESTKILLNNTSLLYGNSRLGGNYEIVNLSHPRINYTIKAELDLADIPSLISIDSTFRDMNGMLYAEISLKGTQESLDKMQKSELLKHHYDAKIRLDGVNLGLTYKSLDLRNLTGELTFKDHLMIK
;
A
#
# COMPACT_ATOMS: atom_id res chain seq x y z
N MET A 1 18.64 -3.77 15.56
CA MET A 1 17.79 -2.98 14.65
C MET A 1 16.46 -2.81 15.35
N ASP A 2 16.07 -1.56 15.61
CA ASP A 2 14.82 -1.26 16.27
C ASP A 2 13.67 -1.52 15.29
N LEU A 3 12.93 -2.61 15.48
CA LEU A 3 11.80 -2.97 14.61
C LEU A 3 10.75 -1.86 14.60
N ASP A 4 10.67 -1.06 15.67
CA ASP A 4 9.81 0.12 15.76
C ASP A 4 10.18 1.23 14.76
N LYS A 5 11.37 1.19 14.14
CA LYS A 5 11.74 2.12 13.06
C LYS A 5 11.35 1.63 11.67
N VAL A 6 11.30 0.31 11.46
CA VAL A 6 10.89 -0.28 10.17
C VAL A 6 9.37 -0.22 9.99
N PHE A 7 8.61 -0.30 11.09
CA PHE A 7 7.15 -0.14 11.08
C PHE A 7 6.67 1.31 11.19
N LYS A 8 7.58 2.31 11.27
CA LYS A 8 7.26 3.72 11.09
C LYS A 8 7.04 4.05 9.62
N PHE A 9 6.11 3.36 8.98
CA PHE A 9 5.39 3.93 7.85
C PHE A 9 4.67 5.16 8.38
N ASP A 10 5.07 6.35 7.93
CA ASP A 10 4.47 7.63 8.33
C ASP A 10 2.95 7.69 8.04
N LEU A 11 2.43 6.79 7.19
CA LEU A 11 0.99 6.59 6.96
C LEU A 11 0.22 6.06 8.20
N LEU A 12 0.89 5.33 9.10
CA LEU A 12 0.27 4.76 10.31
C LEU A 12 0.50 5.62 11.57
N LYS A 13 1.36 6.65 11.46
CA LYS A 13 1.75 7.48 12.60
C LYS A 13 0.59 8.41 12.96
N GLY A 14 -0.09 8.08 14.05
CA GLY A 14 -1.31 8.78 14.50
C GLY A 14 -2.61 8.02 14.23
N MET A 15 -2.56 6.89 13.53
CA MET A 15 -3.70 5.98 13.47
C MET A 15 -3.88 5.31 14.84
N LYS A 16 -4.87 5.79 15.61
CA LYS A 16 -5.36 5.04 16.76
C LYS A 16 -6.00 3.77 16.21
N ILE A 17 -5.49 2.61 16.60
CA ILE A 17 -6.20 1.35 16.37
C ILE A 17 -7.55 1.48 17.08
N PRO A 18 -8.69 1.37 16.36
CA PRO A 18 -9.99 1.48 16.98
C PRO A 18 -10.16 0.40 18.06
N GLY A 19 -10.73 0.75 19.22
CA GLY A 19 -10.93 -0.20 20.31
C GLY A 19 -11.92 -1.32 19.98
N ASP A 20 -12.72 -1.12 18.92
CA ASP A 20 -13.72 -2.03 18.37
C ASP A 20 -13.23 -2.74 17.10
N LEU A 21 -11.91 -2.76 16.86
CA LEU A 21 -11.34 -3.49 15.73
C LEU A 21 -11.52 -4.99 15.92
N GLU A 22 -12.20 -5.62 14.96
CA GLU A 22 -12.29 -7.06 14.82
C GLU A 22 -11.66 -7.50 13.50
N ALA A 23 -11.04 -8.69 13.50
CA ALA A 23 -10.43 -9.25 12.30
C ALA A 23 -10.39 -10.77 12.38
N GLY A 24 -10.31 -11.42 11.22
CA GLY A 24 -10.19 -12.86 11.11
C GLY A 24 -9.70 -13.31 9.74
N GLY A 25 -9.53 -14.62 9.58
CA GLY A 25 -9.02 -15.24 8.36
C GLY A 25 -8.11 -16.43 8.67
N VAL A 26 -7.64 -17.12 7.63
CA VAL A 26 -6.69 -18.22 7.79
C VAL A 26 -5.28 -17.72 7.45
N ALA A 27 -4.45 -17.62 8.47
CA ALA A 27 -3.05 -17.24 8.34
C ALA A 27 -2.14 -18.47 8.42
N THR A 28 -1.18 -18.57 7.50
CA THR A 28 -0.06 -19.51 7.62
C THR A 28 1.22 -18.74 7.83
N PHE A 29 2.14 -19.32 8.61
CA PHE A 29 3.45 -18.74 8.85
C PHE A 29 4.46 -19.88 9.01
N GLN A 30 5.57 -19.79 8.28
CA GLN A 30 6.69 -20.70 8.40
C GLN A 30 7.98 -19.88 8.44
N ALA A 31 8.88 -20.23 9.35
CA ALA A 31 10.19 -19.61 9.43
C ALA A 31 11.30 -20.65 9.61
N SER A 32 12.43 -20.40 8.99
CA SER A 32 13.69 -21.11 9.18
C SER A 32 14.72 -20.15 9.75
N VAL A 33 15.37 -20.56 10.83
CA VAL A 33 16.47 -19.83 11.46
C VAL A 33 17.67 -20.76 11.50
N THR A 34 18.77 -20.34 10.89
CA THR A 34 19.95 -21.20 10.75
C THR A 34 21.23 -20.42 11.02
N GLY A 35 22.09 -20.98 11.86
CA GLY A 35 23.37 -20.38 12.26
C GLY A 35 23.32 -19.76 13.66
N MET A 36 24.42 -19.12 14.04
CA MET A 36 24.60 -18.54 15.37
C MET A 36 23.98 -17.14 15.46
N ALA A 37 23.42 -16.83 16.63
CA ALA A 37 23.03 -15.48 17.01
C ALA A 37 24.04 -14.94 18.03
N SER A 38 24.54 -13.73 17.81
CA SER A 38 25.44 -13.04 18.74
C SER A 38 25.18 -11.53 18.74
N LYS A 39 25.96 -10.76 19.52
CA LYS A 39 25.88 -9.29 19.50
C LYS A 39 26.24 -8.69 18.13
N THR A 40 27.00 -9.39 17.30
CA THR A 40 27.52 -8.90 16.01
C THR A 40 27.07 -9.74 14.82
N GLN A 41 26.36 -10.84 15.04
CA GLN A 41 25.94 -11.77 13.99
C GLN A 41 24.47 -12.12 14.15
N MET A 42 23.70 -11.93 13.07
CA MET A 42 22.36 -12.47 12.97
C MET A 42 22.39 -13.84 12.29
N PRO A 43 21.58 -14.80 12.73
CA PRO A 43 21.40 -16.04 11.99
C PRO A 43 20.75 -15.76 10.63
N LYS A 44 20.88 -16.69 9.68
CA LYS A 44 20.08 -16.63 8.45
C LYS A 44 18.62 -16.85 8.82
N ILE A 45 17.75 -15.96 8.36
CA ILE A 45 16.31 -16.02 8.59
C ILE A 45 15.64 -16.03 7.23
N ASN A 46 14.80 -17.03 6.98
CA ASN A 46 13.82 -16.99 5.90
C ASN A 46 12.45 -17.27 6.49
N ALA A 47 11.45 -16.47 6.13
CA ALA A 47 10.08 -16.68 6.54
C ALA A 47 9.15 -16.55 5.33
N SER A 48 8.08 -17.33 5.33
CA SER A 48 6.96 -17.20 4.43
C SER A 48 5.67 -17.11 5.24
N PHE A 49 4.71 -16.37 4.72
CA PHE A 49 3.39 -16.30 5.31
C PHE A 49 2.33 -16.15 4.24
N SER A 50 1.10 -16.51 4.57
CA SER A 50 -0.05 -16.24 3.72
C SER A 50 -1.23 -15.84 4.59
N LEU A 51 -2.12 -15.02 4.02
CA LEU A 51 -3.45 -14.80 4.55
C LEU A 51 -4.43 -15.13 3.44
N ILE A 52 -5.44 -15.94 3.76
CA ILE A 52 -6.57 -16.23 2.88
C ILE A 52 -7.87 -15.93 3.63
N ASP A 53 -8.85 -15.45 2.88
CA ASP A 53 -10.19 -15.09 3.37
C ASP A 53 -10.12 -14.17 4.61
N GLY A 54 -9.14 -13.27 4.60
CA GLY A 54 -8.95 -12.28 5.63
C GLY A 54 -10.06 -11.24 5.62
N TRP A 55 -10.43 -10.76 6.80
CA TRP A 55 -11.39 -9.68 6.95
C TRP A 55 -11.03 -8.82 8.16
N LEU A 56 -11.49 -7.57 8.14
CA LEU A 56 -11.28 -6.60 9.20
C LEU A 56 -12.45 -5.62 9.25
N THR A 57 -12.97 -5.35 10.45
CA THR A 57 -14.08 -4.42 10.67
C THR A 57 -13.79 -3.50 11.85
N ALA A 58 -14.20 -2.24 11.75
CA ALA A 58 -14.16 -1.26 12.83
C ALA A 58 -15.17 -0.15 12.51
N SER A 59 -15.64 0.61 13.51
CA SER A 59 -16.58 1.71 13.30
C SER A 59 -16.05 2.80 12.36
N VAL A 60 -14.72 2.98 12.31
CA VAL A 60 -14.06 3.93 11.39
C VAL A 60 -13.88 3.37 9.97
N ILE A 61 -14.25 2.10 9.73
CA ILE A 61 -14.12 1.38 8.46
C ILE A 61 -15.51 0.81 8.12
N PRO A 62 -16.46 1.66 7.69
CA PRO A 62 -17.89 1.33 7.67
C PRO A 62 -18.26 0.14 6.78
N TYR A 63 -17.50 -0.15 5.73
CA TYR A 63 -17.73 -1.30 4.86
C TYR A 63 -16.92 -2.55 5.24
N GLY A 64 -15.98 -2.41 6.18
CA GLY A 64 -14.96 -3.42 6.47
C GLY A 64 -14.03 -3.70 5.28
N ILE A 65 -12.94 -4.38 5.55
CA ILE A 65 -12.11 -5.04 4.54
C ILE A 65 -12.57 -6.49 4.47
N ARG A 66 -12.81 -6.99 3.25
CA ARG A 66 -13.27 -8.36 2.99
C ARG A 66 -12.34 -9.02 1.97
N GLU A 67 -12.34 -10.36 1.95
CA GLU A 67 -11.59 -11.15 0.97
C GLU A 67 -10.10 -10.76 0.88
N LEU A 68 -9.52 -10.34 2.01
CA LEU A 68 -8.11 -9.98 2.08
C LEU A 68 -7.28 -11.25 1.88
N ARG A 69 -6.46 -11.22 0.83
CA ARG A 69 -5.49 -12.26 0.51
C ARG A 69 -4.13 -11.62 0.32
N THR A 70 -3.07 -12.32 0.74
CA THR A 70 -1.69 -11.96 0.41
C THR A 70 -0.77 -13.15 0.64
N GLU A 71 0.35 -13.18 -0.08
CA GLU A 71 1.45 -14.13 0.11
C GLU A 71 2.73 -13.35 0.36
N GLY A 72 3.35 -13.58 1.50
CA GLY A 72 4.53 -12.84 1.94
C GLY A 72 5.78 -13.70 2.04
N GLN A 73 6.92 -13.09 1.76
CA GLN A 73 8.23 -13.69 2.01
C GLN A 73 9.20 -12.67 2.61
N TYR A 74 10.01 -13.14 3.55
CA TYR A 74 11.10 -12.40 4.16
C TYR A 74 12.38 -13.22 4.09
N SER A 75 13.50 -12.58 3.77
CA SER A 75 14.83 -13.14 3.99
C SER A 75 15.79 -12.03 4.38
N ASN A 76 16.67 -12.25 5.37
CA ASN A 76 17.79 -11.33 5.62
C ASN A 76 18.97 -11.55 4.66
N GLY A 77 18.84 -12.49 3.71
CA GLY A 77 19.78 -12.73 2.63
C GLY A 77 21.12 -13.31 3.06
N ASN A 78 22.08 -13.32 2.13
CA ASN A 78 23.36 -14.01 2.32
C ASN A 78 24.31 -13.29 3.28
N ARG A 79 24.16 -11.98 3.47
CA ARG A 79 24.94 -11.21 4.45
C ARG A 79 24.28 -11.19 5.83
N GLN A 80 23.10 -11.79 5.95
CA GLN A 80 22.36 -11.91 7.21
C GLN A 80 22.10 -10.55 7.86
N GLY A 81 21.92 -9.51 7.04
CA GLY A 81 21.86 -8.12 7.46
C GLY A 81 20.89 -7.29 6.64
N PRO A 82 20.65 -6.03 7.04
CA PRO A 82 19.73 -5.12 6.36
C PRO A 82 20.04 -4.98 4.86
N GLU A 83 21.32 -4.95 4.48
CA GLU A 83 21.79 -4.74 3.13
C GLU A 83 21.49 -5.87 2.13
N SER A 84 21.28 -7.10 2.62
CA SER A 84 20.82 -8.22 1.79
C SER A 84 19.39 -8.65 2.10
N THR A 85 18.67 -7.86 2.89
CA THR A 85 17.28 -8.18 3.23
C THR A 85 16.38 -8.03 2.01
N LYS A 86 15.43 -8.94 1.88
CA LYS A 86 14.37 -8.94 0.87
C LYS A 86 13.02 -9.18 1.53
N ILE A 87 12.05 -8.36 1.17
CA ILE A 87 10.65 -8.45 1.59
C ILE A 87 9.80 -8.49 0.32
N LEU A 88 8.89 -9.46 0.24
CA LEU A 88 7.94 -9.60 -0.86
C LEU A 88 6.53 -9.74 -0.30
N LEU A 89 5.57 -9.07 -0.94
CA LEU A 89 4.15 -9.40 -0.87
C LEU A 89 3.65 -9.58 -2.30
N ASN A 90 3.08 -10.74 -2.58
CA ASN A 90 2.50 -11.06 -3.88
C ASN A 90 1.02 -11.39 -3.71
N ASN A 91 0.29 -11.35 -4.83
CA ASN A 91 -1.11 -11.77 -4.87
C ASN A 91 -1.96 -11.06 -3.80
N THR A 92 -1.64 -9.80 -3.52
CA THR A 92 -2.39 -9.02 -2.54
C THR A 92 -3.67 -8.56 -3.19
N SER A 93 -4.81 -8.86 -2.58
CA SER A 93 -6.12 -8.40 -3.03
C SER A 93 -7.04 -8.20 -1.84
N LEU A 94 -7.95 -7.23 -1.93
CA LEU A 94 -9.01 -7.02 -0.96
C LEU A 94 -10.23 -6.39 -1.63
N LEU A 95 -11.36 -6.51 -0.93
CA LEU A 95 -12.59 -5.79 -1.21
C LEU A 95 -12.88 -4.80 -0.09
N TYR A 96 -13.41 -3.64 -0.48
CA TYR A 96 -13.92 -2.62 0.42
C TYR A 96 -15.14 -1.98 -0.22
N GLY A 97 -16.32 -2.09 0.40
CA GLY A 97 -17.56 -1.73 -0.27
C GLY A 97 -17.74 -2.53 -1.57
N ASN A 98 -17.93 -1.82 -2.68
CA ASN A 98 -17.94 -2.34 -4.06
C ASN A 98 -16.55 -2.28 -4.73
N SER A 99 -15.58 -1.66 -4.08
CA SER A 99 -14.23 -1.44 -4.59
C SER A 99 -13.32 -2.65 -4.40
N ARG A 100 -12.44 -2.88 -5.38
CA ARG A 100 -11.39 -3.90 -5.36
C ARG A 100 -10.03 -3.26 -5.45
N LEU A 101 -9.12 -3.65 -4.57
CA LEU A 101 -7.73 -3.19 -4.57
C LEU A 101 -6.82 -4.40 -4.55
N GLY A 102 -5.69 -4.31 -5.25
CA GLY A 102 -4.69 -5.35 -5.24
C GLY A 102 -3.33 -4.89 -5.73
N GLY A 103 -2.34 -5.76 -5.61
CA GLY A 103 -0.97 -5.41 -5.98
C GLY A 103 0.10 -6.40 -5.55
N ASN A 104 1.33 -6.05 -5.93
CA ASN A 104 2.55 -6.73 -5.49
C ASN A 104 3.56 -5.69 -5.01
N TYR A 105 4.39 -6.11 -4.06
CA TYR A 105 5.29 -5.24 -3.32
C TYR A 105 6.64 -5.94 -3.13
N GLU A 106 7.73 -5.26 -3.47
CA GLU A 106 9.09 -5.72 -3.19
C GLU A 106 9.90 -4.59 -2.56
N ILE A 107 10.55 -4.90 -1.43
CA ILE A 107 11.71 -4.15 -0.95
C ILE A 107 12.93 -5.06 -0.98
N VAL A 108 14.04 -4.53 -1.48
CA VAL A 108 15.36 -5.12 -1.26
C VAL A 108 16.30 -4.11 -0.63
N ASN A 109 17.26 -4.58 0.16
CA ASN A 109 18.30 -3.80 0.83
C ASN A 109 17.72 -2.72 1.76
N LEU A 110 17.45 -3.06 3.02
CA LEU A 110 16.92 -2.10 4.00
C LEU A 110 17.90 -0.96 4.37
N SER A 111 19.19 -1.08 4.04
CA SER A 111 20.15 0.01 4.24
C SER A 111 20.06 1.09 3.15
N HIS A 112 19.77 0.68 1.91
CA HIS A 112 19.51 1.57 0.76
C HIS A 112 18.34 0.99 -0.04
N PRO A 113 17.09 1.17 0.43
CA PRO A 113 15.93 0.47 -0.10
C PRO A 113 15.76 0.69 -1.60
N ARG A 114 15.72 -0.41 -2.35
CA ARG A 114 15.10 -0.42 -3.68
C ARG A 114 13.72 -0.99 -3.54
N ILE A 115 12.77 -0.24 -4.08
CA ILE A 115 11.34 -0.43 -3.95
C ILE A 115 10.75 -0.70 -5.33
N ASN A 116 9.84 -1.66 -5.40
CA ASN A 116 9.04 -1.94 -6.60
C ASN A 116 7.61 -2.29 -6.20
N TYR A 117 6.66 -1.43 -6.56
CA TYR A 117 5.24 -1.61 -6.27
C TYR A 117 4.44 -1.68 -7.55
N THR A 118 3.48 -2.60 -7.59
CA THR A 118 2.43 -2.62 -8.60
C THR A 118 1.09 -2.59 -7.88
N ILE A 119 0.21 -1.69 -8.29
CA ILE A 119 -1.12 -1.51 -7.72
C ILE A 119 -2.13 -1.59 -8.86
N LYS A 120 -3.21 -2.33 -8.63
CA LYS A 120 -4.40 -2.33 -9.46
C LYS A 120 -5.60 -2.01 -8.57
N ALA A 121 -6.43 -1.07 -9.00
CA ALA A 121 -7.61 -0.68 -8.26
C ALA A 121 -8.80 -0.52 -9.19
N GLU A 122 -9.95 -0.99 -8.74
CA GLU A 122 -11.28 -0.77 -9.32
C GLU A 122 -12.10 -0.13 -8.20
N LEU A 123 -12.25 1.19 -8.24
CA LEU A 123 -12.80 1.97 -7.16
C LEU A 123 -14.19 2.48 -7.55
N ASP A 124 -15.19 2.16 -6.74
CA ASP A 124 -16.44 2.88 -6.70
C ASP A 124 -16.20 4.16 -5.89
N LEU A 125 -16.34 5.33 -6.52
CA LEU A 125 -16.04 6.60 -5.85
C LEU A 125 -16.99 6.89 -4.68
N ALA A 126 -18.13 6.20 -4.58
CA ALA A 126 -19.01 6.27 -3.42
C ALA A 126 -18.39 5.62 -2.16
N ASP A 127 -17.43 4.70 -2.32
CA ASP A 127 -16.74 4.04 -1.21
C ASP A 127 -15.56 4.87 -0.66
N ILE A 128 -15.00 5.79 -1.45
CA ILE A 128 -13.76 6.50 -1.12
C ILE A 128 -13.87 7.45 0.08
N PRO A 129 -14.96 8.21 0.29
CA PRO A 129 -15.09 9.13 1.43
C PRO A 129 -14.91 8.46 2.80
N SER A 130 -15.12 7.15 2.89
CA SER A 130 -14.91 6.39 4.12
C SER A 130 -13.56 5.66 4.20
N LEU A 131 -12.79 5.58 3.10
CA LEU A 131 -11.43 5.01 3.09
C LEU A 131 -10.36 6.01 3.47
N ILE A 132 -10.53 7.23 2.97
CA ILE A 132 -9.63 8.34 3.22
C ILE A 132 -10.49 9.44 3.81
N SER A 133 -10.00 10.09 4.85
CA SER A 133 -10.53 11.39 5.27
C SER A 133 -10.25 12.38 4.14
N ILE A 134 -11.01 12.29 3.06
CA ILE A 134 -11.01 13.31 2.03
C ILE A 134 -11.45 14.55 2.78
N ASP A 135 -10.59 15.56 2.79
CA ASP A 135 -11.02 16.88 3.26
C ASP A 135 -12.36 17.20 2.60
N SER A 136 -13.18 18.00 3.26
CA SER A 136 -14.50 18.44 2.81
C SER A 136 -14.50 19.20 1.47
N THR A 137 -13.43 19.11 0.69
CA THR A 137 -13.15 19.60 -0.65
C THR A 137 -14.10 19.05 -1.71
N PHE A 138 -14.51 17.78 -1.59
CA PHE A 138 -15.35 17.10 -2.58
C PHE A 138 -16.71 16.68 -2.00
N ARG A 139 -17.74 16.70 -2.84
CA ARG A 139 -19.11 16.20 -2.60
C ARG A 139 -19.57 15.39 -3.80
N ASP A 140 -20.66 14.65 -3.63
CA ASP A 140 -21.36 13.96 -4.71
C ASP A 140 -20.46 13.03 -5.54
N MET A 141 -19.47 12.40 -4.87
CA MET A 141 -18.50 11.51 -5.50
C MET A 141 -19.15 10.17 -5.85
N ASN A 142 -19.27 9.89 -7.15
CA ASN A 142 -19.76 8.61 -7.65
C ASN A 142 -19.20 8.32 -9.05
N GLY A 143 -19.43 7.09 -9.53
CA GLY A 143 -18.85 6.56 -10.76
C GLY A 143 -17.62 5.70 -10.47
N MET A 144 -17.02 5.16 -11.54
CA MET A 144 -15.92 4.19 -11.40
C MET A 144 -14.57 4.79 -11.77
N LEU A 145 -13.55 4.50 -10.97
CA LEU A 145 -12.15 4.80 -11.23
C LEU A 145 -11.35 3.50 -11.28
N TYR A 146 -10.66 3.28 -12.39
CA TYR A 146 -9.76 2.16 -12.59
C TYR A 146 -8.33 2.69 -12.60
N ALA A 147 -7.45 2.14 -11.77
CA ALA A 147 -6.05 2.55 -11.73
C ALA A 147 -5.13 1.35 -11.88
N GLU A 148 -4.11 1.49 -12.72
CA GLU A 148 -2.95 0.60 -12.79
C GLU A 148 -1.71 1.45 -12.58
N ILE A 149 -0.96 1.19 -11.50
CA ILE A 149 0.19 2.00 -11.10
C ILE A 149 1.39 1.07 -10.89
N SER A 150 2.52 1.41 -11.49
CA SER A 150 3.81 0.80 -11.25
C SER A 150 4.77 1.87 -10.74
N LEU A 151 5.40 1.64 -9.59
CA LEU A 151 6.38 2.54 -8.99
C LEU A 151 7.69 1.79 -8.74
N LYS A 152 8.81 2.35 -9.20
CA LYS A 152 10.14 1.79 -8.98
C LYS A 152 11.12 2.88 -8.61
N GLY A 153 11.87 2.67 -7.55
CA GLY A 153 12.89 3.64 -7.14
C GLY A 153 13.77 3.16 -6.02
N THR A 154 14.76 4.00 -5.72
CA THR A 154 15.69 3.83 -4.60
C THR A 154 15.49 4.93 -3.59
N GLN A 155 15.66 4.62 -2.31
CA GLN A 155 15.54 5.56 -1.22
C GLN A 155 16.80 5.53 -0.35
N GLU A 156 17.16 6.65 0.27
CA GLU A 156 18.24 6.68 1.27
C GLU A 156 17.90 5.86 2.53
N SER A 157 16.64 5.89 2.96
CA SER A 157 16.12 5.16 4.13
C SER A 157 14.60 5.10 4.08
N LEU A 158 14.00 4.04 4.64
CA LEU A 158 12.53 3.88 4.68
C LEU A 158 11.87 4.98 5.52
N ASP A 159 12.55 5.45 6.56
CA ASP A 159 12.10 6.43 7.55
C ASP A 159 12.16 7.89 7.06
N LYS A 160 12.82 8.15 5.92
CA LYS A 160 12.79 9.47 5.23
C LYS A 160 11.84 9.50 4.03
N MET A 161 11.01 8.48 3.84
CA MET A 161 10.11 8.41 2.69
C MET A 161 8.96 9.42 2.84
N GLN A 162 9.09 10.58 2.19
CA GLN A 162 8.02 11.59 2.09
C GLN A 162 7.25 11.44 0.78
N LYS A 163 6.01 11.95 0.73
CA LYS A 163 5.20 11.98 -0.50
C LYS A 163 5.94 12.61 -1.69
N SER A 164 6.75 13.65 -1.43
CA SER A 164 7.58 14.33 -2.44
C SER A 164 8.74 13.47 -2.97
N GLU A 165 9.29 12.55 -2.17
CA GLU A 165 10.35 11.64 -2.60
C GLU A 165 9.80 10.53 -3.49
N LEU A 166 8.56 10.08 -3.26
CA LEU A 166 7.88 9.10 -4.13
C LEU A 166 7.66 9.63 -5.54
N LEU A 167 7.48 10.95 -5.70
CA LEU A 167 7.33 11.58 -7.02
C LEU A 167 8.63 11.61 -7.84
N LYS A 168 9.78 11.38 -7.20
CA LYS A 168 11.09 11.27 -7.89
C LYS A 168 11.37 9.85 -8.40
N HIS A 169 10.55 8.87 -8.02
CA HIS A 169 10.70 7.50 -8.49
C HIS A 169 10.16 7.37 -9.90
N HIS A 170 10.63 6.37 -10.63
CA HIS A 170 10.02 6.03 -11.91
C HIS A 170 8.60 5.53 -11.66
N TYR A 171 7.62 6.19 -12.25
CA TYR A 171 6.24 5.78 -12.19
C TYR A 171 5.62 5.69 -13.59
N ASP A 172 4.83 4.64 -13.76
CA ASP A 172 3.89 4.48 -14.86
C ASP A 172 2.51 4.32 -14.24
N ALA A 173 1.59 5.23 -14.56
CA ALA A 173 0.22 5.17 -14.05
C ALA A 173 -0.77 5.33 -15.19
N LYS A 174 -1.77 4.45 -15.23
CA LYS A 174 -2.93 4.55 -16.10
C LYS A 174 -4.17 4.65 -15.23
N ILE A 175 -4.93 5.72 -15.38
CA ILE A 175 -6.17 5.97 -14.65
C ILE A 175 -7.29 6.12 -15.67
N ARG A 176 -8.33 5.29 -15.57
CA ARG A 176 -9.55 5.41 -16.37
C ARG A 176 -10.70 5.82 -15.47
N LEU A 177 -11.41 6.85 -15.88
CA LEU A 177 -12.64 7.33 -15.26
C LEU A 177 -13.82 6.88 -16.12
N ASP A 178 -14.89 6.44 -15.48
CA ASP A 178 -16.09 5.97 -16.15
C ASP A 178 -17.33 6.52 -15.44
N GLY A 179 -17.99 7.49 -16.08
CA GLY A 179 -19.21 8.11 -15.58
C GLY A 179 -19.00 8.88 -14.27
N VAL A 180 -17.79 9.42 -14.03
CA VAL A 180 -17.44 10.03 -12.75
C VAL A 180 -18.16 11.36 -12.56
N ASN A 181 -18.83 11.51 -11.42
CA ASN A 181 -19.41 12.77 -10.97
C ASN A 181 -18.68 13.24 -9.70
N LEU A 182 -18.31 14.51 -9.69
CA LEU A 182 -17.54 15.14 -8.61
C LEU A 182 -18.01 16.59 -8.43
N GLY A 183 -18.58 16.90 -7.26
CA GLY A 183 -18.85 18.27 -6.84
C GLY A 183 -17.68 18.83 -6.04
N LEU A 184 -17.28 20.07 -6.28
CA LEU A 184 -16.39 20.79 -5.37
C LEU A 184 -17.22 21.49 -4.29
N THR A 185 -16.78 21.45 -3.04
CA THR A 185 -17.53 22.07 -1.93
C THR A 185 -17.30 23.58 -1.84
N TYR A 186 -16.07 24.00 -2.12
CA TYR A 186 -15.64 25.40 -1.99
C TYR A 186 -15.86 26.24 -3.27
N LYS A 187 -16.31 25.60 -4.36
CA LYS A 187 -16.69 26.23 -5.62
C LYS A 187 -17.98 25.60 -6.10
N SER A 188 -18.90 26.39 -6.66
CA SER A 188 -20.10 25.87 -7.34
C SER A 188 -19.75 25.22 -8.69
N LEU A 189 -18.81 24.28 -8.68
CA LEU A 189 -18.36 23.53 -9.83
C LEU A 189 -18.73 22.06 -9.63
N ASP A 190 -19.66 21.60 -10.46
CA ASP A 190 -20.01 20.20 -10.60
C ASP A 190 -19.40 19.67 -11.88
N LEU A 191 -18.52 18.68 -11.76
CA LEU A 191 -18.07 17.90 -12.90
C LEU A 191 -19.00 16.69 -13.01
N ARG A 192 -19.59 16.51 -14.19
CA ARG A 192 -20.57 15.44 -14.43
C ARG A 192 -20.17 14.58 -15.60
N ASN A 193 -20.43 13.28 -15.47
CA ASN A 193 -20.20 12.26 -16.48
C ASN A 193 -18.77 12.31 -17.07
N LEU A 194 -17.78 12.49 -16.20
CA LEU A 194 -16.38 12.44 -16.60
C LEU A 194 -15.99 11.01 -16.95
N THR A 195 -15.79 10.78 -18.24
CA THR A 195 -15.24 9.53 -18.76
C THR A 195 -13.97 9.87 -19.53
N GLY A 196 -12.91 9.12 -19.29
CA GLY A 196 -11.63 9.38 -19.95
C GLY A 196 -10.51 8.52 -19.41
N GLU A 197 -9.36 8.62 -20.06
CA GLU A 197 -8.14 7.93 -19.69
C GLU A 197 -7.02 8.94 -19.50
N LEU A 198 -6.32 8.82 -18.38
CA LEU A 198 -5.14 9.58 -18.03
C LEU A 198 -3.97 8.60 -17.97
N THR A 199 -2.91 8.90 -18.71
CA THR A 199 -1.66 8.13 -18.65
C THR A 199 -0.55 9.05 -18.18
N PHE A 200 0.16 8.63 -17.15
CA PHE A 200 1.33 9.32 -16.62
C PHE A 200 2.54 8.39 -16.79
N LYS A 201 3.59 8.91 -17.43
CA LYS A 201 4.86 8.17 -17.62
C LYS A 201 6.02 9.11 -17.35
N ASP A 202 6.83 8.74 -16.37
CA ASP A 202 8.17 9.27 -16.06
C ASP A 202 8.36 10.81 -15.92
N HIS A 203 9.51 11.18 -15.36
CA HIS A 203 9.91 12.47 -14.76
C HIS A 203 9.21 13.76 -15.23
N LEU A 204 8.29 14.28 -14.42
CA LEU A 204 7.97 15.70 -14.38
C LEU A 204 9.13 16.44 -13.67
N MET A 205 10.18 16.80 -14.41
CA MET A 205 11.20 17.73 -13.93
C MET A 205 10.63 19.15 -13.96
N ILE A 206 10.06 19.62 -12.85
CA ILE A 206 9.84 21.06 -12.67
C ILE A 206 11.21 21.66 -12.36
N LYS A 207 11.85 22.28 -13.36
CA LYS A 207 12.95 23.22 -13.16
C LYS A 207 12.38 24.59 -12.79
#